data_AF-A0A7W1TVA0-F1
#
_entry.id   AF-A0A7W1TVA0-F1
#
_cell.length_a   1.000
_cell.length_b   1.000
_cell.length_c   1.000
_cell.angle_alpha   90.00
_cell.angle_beta   90.00
_cell.angle_gamma   90.00
#
_symmetry.space_group_name_H-M   'P 1'
#
loop_
_entity.id
_entity.type
_entity.pdbx_description
1 polymer ?
#
loop_
_entity_poly.entity_id
_entity_poly.type
_entity_poly.pdbx_seq_one_letter_code
_entity_poly.pdbx_strand_id
1 'polypeptide(L)'
;MKPAGGTMIGMSRTVSKERTSAWEFLQLREEGGEIFYVAKPSNQPEARFKLIASRDGYLRFENPEHDFPKVIMYTRGEGGALVAQIQGPMNGETRTIDFPMRRGGC
;
A
#
# COMPACT_ATOMS: atom_id res chain seq x y z
N MET A 1 15.79 0.35 10.77
CA MET A 1 16.40 -0.92 10.29
C MET A 1 16.36 -0.87 8.78
N LYS A 2 17.50 -1.00 8.08
CA LYS A 2 17.47 -1.17 6.62
C LYS A 2 16.81 -2.52 6.31
N PRO A 3 15.96 -2.63 5.27
CA PRO A 3 15.36 -3.90 4.91
C PRO A 3 16.46 -4.93 4.64
N ALA A 4 16.41 -6.10 5.28
CA ALA A 4 17.35 -7.17 4.98
C ALA A 4 17.08 -7.67 3.55
N GLY A 5 18.11 -7.74 2.71
CA GLY A 5 17.96 -8.17 1.31
C GLY A 5 17.12 -7.25 0.43
N GLY A 6 17.02 -5.95 0.75
CA GLY A 6 16.30 -4.98 -0.10
C GLY A 6 14.78 -5.17 -0.12
N THR A 7 14.22 -5.96 0.80
CA THR A 7 12.77 -6.26 0.86
C THR A 7 12.20 -6.00 2.25
N MET A 8 11.07 -5.29 2.32
CA MET A 8 10.20 -5.28 3.50
C MET A 8 8.93 -6.08 3.18
N ILE A 9 8.45 -6.85 4.15
CA ILE A 9 7.27 -7.70 4.00
C ILE A 9 6.22 -7.25 5.01
N GLY A 10 4.98 -7.13 4.54
CA GLY A 10 3.79 -6.93 5.34
C GLY A 10 2.76 -8.02 5.05
N MET A 11 1.90 -8.30 6.03
CA MET A 11 0.76 -9.19 5.86
C MET A 11 -0.43 -8.59 6.59
N SER A 12 -1.61 -8.64 5.97
CA SER A 12 -2.86 -8.25 6.59
C SER A 12 -3.92 -9.33 6.40
N ARG A 13 -4.90 -9.36 7.30
CA ARG A 13 -6.08 -10.22 7.19
C ARG A 13 -7.32 -9.45 7.58
N THR A 14 -8.39 -9.65 6.84
CA THR A 14 -9.72 -9.17 7.18
C THR A 14 -10.47 -10.32 7.85
N VAL A 15 -10.98 -10.06 9.05
CA VAL A 15 -11.80 -11.02 9.80
C VAL A 15 -13.24 -10.51 9.84
N SER A 16 -14.19 -11.35 9.47
CA SER A 16 -15.63 -11.07 9.53
C SER A 16 -16.35 -12.31 10.06
N LYS A 17 -17.31 -12.10 10.98
CA LYS A 17 -18.05 -13.19 11.64
C LYS A 17 -17.12 -14.29 12.17
N GLU A 18 -16.04 -13.89 12.86
CA GLU A 18 -15.02 -14.76 13.47
C GLU A 18 -14.24 -15.64 12.48
N ARG A 19 -14.36 -15.39 11.17
CA ARG A 19 -13.62 -16.10 10.12
C ARG A 19 -12.79 -15.13 9.30
N THR A 20 -11.62 -15.60 8.85
CA THR A 20 -10.81 -14.83 7.90
C THR A 20 -11.51 -14.79 6.55
N SER A 21 -11.93 -13.61 6.12
CA SER A 21 -12.66 -13.41 4.86
C SER A 21 -11.75 -12.99 3.71
N ALA A 22 -10.60 -12.37 4.00
CA ALA A 22 -9.60 -11.99 3.02
C ALA A 22 -8.22 -11.87 3.69
N TRP A 23 -7.16 -11.96 2.90
CA TRP A 23 -5.80 -11.63 3.32
C TRP A 23 -5.05 -10.96 2.17
N GLU A 24 -3.96 -10.27 2.53
CA GLU A 24 -3.04 -9.65 1.59
C GLU A 24 -1.60 -9.85 2.05
N PHE A 25 -0.73 -10.20 1.11
CA PHE A 25 0.72 -10.08 1.27
C PHE A 25 1.20 -8.81 0.58
N LEU A 26 1.97 -8.01 1.31
CA LEU A 26 2.58 -6.79 0.80
C LEU A 26 4.10 -6.94 0.81
N GLN A 27 4.74 -6.47 -0.25
CA GLN A 27 6.19 -6.34 -0.30
C GLN A 27 6.58 -4.96 -0.80
N LEU A 28 7.56 -4.35 -0.14
CA LEU A 28 8.32 -3.24 -0.68
C LEU A 28 9.66 -3.80 -1.13
N ARG A 29 9.90 -3.84 -2.44
CA ARG A 29 11.10 -4.44 -3.02
C ARG A 29 11.96 -3.38 -3.69
N GLU A 30 13.26 -3.45 -3.46
CA GLU A 30 14.26 -2.73 -4.24
C GLU A 30 14.74 -3.61 -5.40
N GLU A 31 14.51 -3.18 -6.64
CA GLU A 31 14.87 -3.89 -7.85
C GLU A 31 15.53 -2.90 -8.82
N GLY A 32 16.80 -3.11 -9.16
CA GLY A 32 17.53 -2.24 -10.10
C GLY A 32 17.69 -0.79 -9.64
N GLY A 33 17.68 -0.53 -8.32
CA GLY A 33 17.72 0.82 -7.74
C GLY A 33 16.36 1.52 -7.66
N GLU A 34 15.28 0.85 -8.07
CA GLU A 34 13.91 1.35 -7.97
C GLU A 34 13.15 0.61 -6.88
N ILE A 35 12.18 1.29 -6.26
CA ILE A 35 11.36 0.71 -5.19
C ILE A 35 9.96 0.42 -5.74
N PHE A 36 9.45 -0.78 -5.46
CA PHE A 36 8.13 -1.23 -5.86
C PHE A 36 7.28 -1.67 -4.67
N TYR A 37 6.03 -1.24 -4.65
CA TYR A 37 4.97 -1.72 -3.79
C TYR A 37 4.24 -2.86 -4.50
N VAL A 38 4.37 -4.07 -3.99
CA VAL A 38 3.80 -5.29 -4.57
C VAL A 38 2.74 -5.84 -3.62
N ALA A 39 1.47 -5.66 -3.97
CA ALA A 39 0.33 -6.19 -3.22
C ALA A 39 -0.17 -7.48 -3.87
N LYS A 40 -0.38 -8.51 -3.06
CA LYS A 40 -0.98 -9.78 -3.47
C LYS A 40 -2.21 -10.08 -2.61
N PRO A 41 -3.40 -9.70 -3.08
CA PRO A 41 -4.67 -10.05 -2.44
C PRO A 41 -4.97 -11.55 -2.60
N SER A 42 -5.76 -12.10 -1.67
CA SER A 42 -6.20 -13.50 -1.71
C SER A 42 -6.99 -13.92 -2.96
N ASN A 43 -7.67 -12.99 -3.62
CA ASN A 43 -8.66 -13.28 -4.67
C ASN A 43 -8.31 -12.67 -6.04
N GLN A 44 -7.14 -12.05 -6.19
CA GLN A 44 -6.76 -11.32 -7.40
C GLN A 44 -5.26 -11.50 -7.71
N PRO A 45 -4.84 -11.26 -8.97
CA PRO A 45 -3.42 -11.21 -9.31
C PRO A 45 -2.64 -10.20 -8.47
N GLU A 46 -1.33 -10.37 -8.44
CA GLU A 46 -0.48 -9.36 -7.79
C GLU A 46 -0.52 -8.04 -8.56
N ALA A 47 -0.51 -6.95 -7.80
CA ALA A 47 -0.50 -5.60 -8.29
C ALA A 47 0.84 -4.94 -7.90
N ARG A 48 1.52 -4.34 -8.88
CA ARG A 48 2.83 -3.70 -8.69
C ARG A 48 2.73 -2.21 -8.96
N PHE A 49 3.21 -1.40 -8.02
CA PHE A 49 3.22 0.06 -8.12
C PHE A 49 4.65 0.58 -7.92
N LYS A 50 5.12 1.42 -8.83
CA LYS A 50 6.46 2.02 -8.75
C LYS A 50 6.46 3.23 -7.83
N LEU A 51 7.50 3.39 -7.00
CA LEU A 51 7.70 4.61 -6.22
C LEU A 51 8.08 5.76 -7.15
N ILE A 52 7.25 6.80 -7.21
CA ILE A 52 7.45 7.98 -8.06
C ILE A 52 7.91 9.20 -7.25
N ALA A 53 7.54 9.28 -5.97
CA ALA A 53 7.99 10.34 -5.08
C ALA A 53 8.24 9.84 -3.67
N SER A 54 9.33 10.28 -3.08
CA SER A 54 9.69 10.06 -1.68
C SER A 54 10.28 11.34 -1.09
N ARG A 55 9.67 11.83 -0.02
CA ARG A 55 10.18 12.95 0.80
C ARG A 55 9.89 12.64 2.26
N ASP A 56 10.37 13.49 3.17
CA ASP A 56 10.13 13.22 4.58
C ASP A 56 8.62 13.16 4.88
N GLY A 57 8.22 12.07 5.52
CA GLY A 57 6.82 11.79 5.85
C GLY A 57 5.88 11.56 4.66
N TYR A 58 6.36 11.42 3.42
CA TYR A 58 5.48 11.19 2.27
C TYR A 58 6.07 10.22 1.25
N LEU A 59 5.25 9.26 0.83
CA LEU A 59 5.55 8.33 -0.26
C LEU A 59 4.39 8.30 -1.26
N ARG A 60 4.72 8.18 -2.55
CA ARG A 60 3.75 8.06 -3.64
C ARG A 60 4.15 6.94 -4.59
N PHE A 61 3.26 5.97 -4.76
CA PHE A 61 3.40 4.86 -5.67
C PHE A 61 2.35 4.92 -6.78
N GLU A 62 2.71 4.47 -7.99
CA GLU A 62 1.85 4.51 -9.17
C GLU A 62 1.88 3.23 -9.98
N ASN A 63 0.70 2.88 -10.50
CA ASN A 63 0.50 1.95 -11.59
C ASN A 63 -0.66 2.49 -12.47
N PRO A 64 -0.34 3.21 -13.56
CA PRO A 64 -1.37 3.74 -14.47
C PRO A 64 -2.19 2.66 -15.19
N GLU A 65 -1.67 1.43 -15.28
CA GLU A 65 -2.29 0.29 -15.97
C GLU A 65 -3.29 -0.47 -15.11
N HIS A 66 -3.25 -0.29 -13.77
CA HIS A 66 -4.19 -0.93 -12.85
C HIS A 66 -5.59 -0.31 -12.97
N ASP A 67 -6.65 -1.08 -12.83
CA ASP A 67 -8.03 -0.58 -12.84
C ASP A 67 -8.35 0.34 -11.63
N PHE A 68 -8.22 -0.17 -10.40
CA PHE A 68 -8.27 0.58 -9.16
C PHE A 68 -7.58 -0.19 -8.02
N PRO A 69 -6.77 0.47 -7.17
CA PRO A 69 -6.31 1.85 -7.30
C PRO A 69 -5.19 1.99 -8.33
N LYS A 70 -4.97 3.22 -8.84
CA LYS A 70 -3.80 3.56 -9.68
C LYS A 70 -2.68 4.23 -8.89
N VAL A 71 -3.03 4.83 -7.76
CA VAL A 71 -2.14 5.62 -6.92
C VAL A 71 -2.27 5.16 -5.48
N ILE A 72 -1.14 4.99 -4.81
CA ILE A 72 -1.08 4.74 -3.36
C ILE A 72 -0.16 5.79 -2.74
N MET A 73 -0.67 6.50 -1.74
CA MET A 73 0.08 7.52 -1.01
C MET A 73 0.13 7.17 0.47
N TYR A 74 1.25 7.47 1.10
CA TYR A 74 1.41 7.41 2.55
C TYR A 74 1.86 8.77 3.04
N THR A 75 1.14 9.33 4.02
CA THR A 75 1.47 10.60 4.66
C THR A 75 1.60 10.38 6.16
N ARG A 76 2.75 10.77 6.73
CA ARG A 76 3.01 10.76 8.17
C ARG A 76 2.73 12.15 8.72
N GLY A 77 1.67 12.26 9.52
CA GLY A 77 1.31 13.47 10.23
C GLY A 77 2.04 13.62 11.57
N GLU A 78 1.65 14.65 12.31
CA GLU A 78 2.15 14.91 13.66
C GLU A 78 1.88 13.74 14.62
N GLY A 79 2.74 13.57 15.62
CA GLY A 79 2.61 12.48 16.61
C GLY A 79 2.83 11.07 16.03
N GLY A 80 3.26 10.95 14.76
CA GLY A 80 3.49 9.67 14.10
C GLY A 80 2.23 9.00 13.56
N ALA A 81 1.11 9.74 13.46
CA ALA A 81 -0.07 9.28 12.76
C ALA A 81 0.26 9.01 11.29
N LEU A 82 -0.20 7.89 10.77
CA LEU A 82 0.02 7.50 9.38
C LEU A 82 -1.33 7.45 8.68
N VAL A 83 -1.43 8.05 7.50
CA VAL A 83 -2.60 7.93 6.62
C VAL A 83 -2.12 7.33 5.32
N ALA A 84 -2.73 6.21 4.94
CA ALA A 84 -2.63 5.72 3.57
C ALA A 84 -3.82 6.26 2.77
N GLN A 85 -3.59 6.66 1.53
CA GLN A 85 -4.65 7.06 0.62
C GLN A 85 -4.48 6.27 -0.67
N ILE A 86 -5.57 5.74 -1.20
CA ILE A 86 -5.58 5.12 -2.53
C ILE A 86 -6.45 5.96 -3.45
N GLN A 87 -6.02 6.12 -4.69
CA GLN A 87 -6.75 6.93 -5.68
C GLN A 87 -6.80 6.21 -7.03
N GLY A 88 -7.93 6.35 -7.72
CA GLY A 88 -8.12 5.80 -9.06
C GLY A 88 -9.51 6.09 -9.63
N PRO A 89 -9.76 5.71 -10.88
CA PRO A 89 -11.07 5.87 -11.50
C PRO A 89 -12.08 4.89 -10.91
N MET A 90 -13.28 5.38 -10.58
CA MET A 90 -14.41 4.57 -10.13
C MET A 90 -15.70 5.23 -10.62
N ASN A 91 -16.50 4.52 -11.41
CA ASN A 91 -17.73 5.03 -12.05
C ASN A 91 -17.52 6.32 -12.87
N GLY A 92 -16.39 6.47 -13.57
CA GLY A 92 -16.08 7.63 -14.41
C GLY A 92 -15.52 8.85 -13.67
N GLU A 93 -15.41 8.79 -12.34
CA GLU A 93 -14.80 9.85 -11.52
C GLU A 93 -13.53 9.35 -10.84
N THR A 94 -12.58 10.25 -10.59
CA THR A 94 -11.44 9.92 -9.73
C THR A 94 -11.90 9.90 -8.28
N ARG A 95 -11.81 8.74 -7.63
CA ARG A 95 -12.10 8.58 -6.21
C ARG A 95 -10.81 8.45 -5.42
N THR A 96 -10.82 9.04 -4.22
CA THR A 96 -9.78 8.89 -3.21
C THR A 96 -10.40 8.26 -1.97
N ILE A 97 -9.74 7.25 -1.40
CA ILE A 97 -10.16 6.58 -0.18
C ILE A 97 -9.02 6.67 0.83
N ASP A 98 -9.35 7.17 2.03
CA ASP A 98 -8.41 7.38 3.11
C ASP A 98 -8.50 6.24 4.13
N PHE A 99 -7.33 5.74 4.53
CA PHE A 99 -7.15 4.73 5.57
C PHE A 99 -6.27 5.31 6.67
N PRO A 100 -6.88 5.91 7.71
CA PRO A 100 -6.17 6.32 8.90
C PRO A 100 -5.59 5.07 9.60
N MET A 101 -4.28 5.02 9.72
CA MET A 101 -3.56 3.91 10.33
C MET A 101 -3.15 4.28 11.76
N ARG A 102 -3.35 3.34 12.67
CA ARG A 102 -2.84 3.39 14.04
C ARG A 102 -1.82 2.27 14.21
N ARG A 103 -0.80 2.50 15.04
CA ARG A 103 0.08 1.42 15.45
C ARG A 103 -0.76 0.36 16.16
N GLY A 104 -0.69 -0.88 15.69
CA GLY A 104 -1.23 -2.01 16.43
C GLY A 104 -0.45 -2.17 17.73
N GLY A 105 -1.16 -2.39 18.85
CA GLY A 105 -0.52 -2.90 20.04
C GLY A 105 -0.09 -4.35 19.79
N CYS A 106 1.15 -4.68 20.13
CA CYS A 106 1.63 -6.06 20.14
C CYS A 106 1.18 -6.75 21.42
#